data_AF-A0EEQ1-F1
#
_entry.id   AF-A0EEQ1-F1
#
_cell.length_a   1.000
_cell.length_b   1.000
_cell.length_c   1.000
_cell.angle_alpha   90.00
_cell.angle_beta   90.00
_cell.angle_gamma   90.00
#
_symmetry.space_group_name_H-M   'P 1'
#
loop_
_entity.id
_entity.type
_entity.pdbx_description
1 polymer ?
#
loop_
_entity_poly.entity_id
_entity_poly.type
_entity_poly.pdbx_seq_one_letter_code
_entity_poly.pdbx_strand_id
1 'polypeptide(L)'
;MEHRIQLNGGSTDYRNAFQKSYTIIIPDYYDAFERTETLFYTNGGSLFPTEQVKYFTNLKEYQKNRIFLHCYSEERYHTVLEMIVNEFNSNQITSELKKNFKVADLKQAWTEVITNEYHKLRG
;
A
#
# COMPACT_ATOMS: atom_id res chain seq x y z
N MET A 1 -11.82 -11.75 -4.23
CA MET A 1 -10.70 -12.70 -4.36
C MET A 1 -9.47 -12.00 -3.81
N GLU A 2 -8.70 -12.62 -2.90
CA GLU A 2 -7.49 -12.01 -2.32
C GLU A 2 -6.27 -12.32 -3.20
N HIS A 3 -5.48 -11.29 -3.56
CA HIS A 3 -4.22 -11.46 -4.29
C HIS A 3 -3.05 -11.07 -3.39
N ARG A 4 -2.27 -12.06 -2.92
CA ARG A 4 -1.11 -11.83 -2.05
C ARG A 4 0.17 -11.79 -2.86
N ILE A 5 0.88 -10.66 -2.81
CA ILE A 5 2.25 -10.54 -3.32
C ILE A 5 3.21 -10.77 -2.15
N GLN A 6 3.99 -11.84 -2.20
CA GLN A 6 5.07 -12.07 -1.24
C GLN A 6 6.42 -12.06 -1.96
N LEU A 7 7.29 -11.13 -1.58
CA LEU A 7 8.67 -11.03 -2.07
C LEU A 7 9.61 -11.57 -0.99
N ASN A 8 10.20 -12.74 -1.22
CA ASN A 8 11.22 -13.32 -0.34
C ASN A 8 12.61 -13.00 -0.93
N GLY A 9 13.37 -12.09 -0.33
CA GLY A 9 14.73 -11.74 -0.78
C GLY A 9 15.31 -10.52 -0.05
N GLY A 10 16.60 -10.56 0.27
CA GLY A 10 17.32 -9.67 1.22
C GLY A 10 17.56 -8.21 0.81
N SER A 11 16.69 -7.58 0.04
CA SER A 11 16.71 -6.13 -0.15
C SER A 11 15.34 -5.53 0.17
N THR A 12 15.31 -4.52 1.03
CA THR A 12 14.11 -3.75 1.36
C THR A 12 13.66 -2.83 0.22
N ASP A 13 13.96 -3.17 -1.03
CA ASP A 13 13.76 -2.29 -2.18
C ASP A 13 12.27 -2.08 -2.49
N TYR A 14 11.78 -0.88 -2.18
CA TYR A 14 10.39 -0.51 -2.44
C TYR A 14 10.04 -0.54 -3.93
N ARG A 15 11.00 -0.34 -4.84
CA ARG A 15 10.72 -0.26 -6.29
C ARG A 15 10.03 -1.53 -6.80
N ASN A 16 10.55 -2.70 -6.46
CA ASN A 16 9.98 -3.97 -6.91
C ASN A 16 8.57 -4.21 -6.35
N ALA A 17 8.34 -3.86 -5.09
CA ALA A 17 7.06 -4.05 -4.43
C ALA A 17 5.98 -3.14 -5.03
N PHE A 18 6.27 -1.85 -5.21
CA PHE A 18 5.34 -0.90 -5.83
C PHE A 18 5.12 -1.17 -7.32
N GLN A 19 6.15 -1.60 -8.05
CA GLN A 19 5.98 -1.97 -9.45
C GLN A 19 5.04 -3.17 -9.59
N LYS A 20 5.21 -4.20 -8.75
CA LYS A 20 4.35 -5.39 -8.78
C LYS A 20 2.92 -5.09 -8.33
N SER A 21 2.73 -4.24 -7.32
CA SER A 21 1.37 -3.84 -6.92
C SER A 21 0.68 -3.09 -8.05
N TYR A 22 1.37 -2.17 -8.73
CA TYR A 22 0.82 -1.43 -9.86
C TYR A 22 0.33 -2.37 -10.97
N THR A 23 1.14 -3.36 -11.35
CA THR A 23 0.80 -4.32 -12.41
C THR A 23 -0.36 -5.25 -12.06
N ILE A 24 -0.70 -5.41 -10.78
CA ILE A 24 -1.88 -6.18 -10.37
C ILE A 24 -3.10 -5.27 -10.30
N ILE A 25 -2.96 -4.10 -9.70
CA ILE A 25 -4.09 -3.21 -9.41
C ILE A 25 -4.65 -2.57 -10.68
N ILE A 26 -3.78 -2.12 -11.60
CA ILE A 26 -4.19 -1.24 -12.71
C ILE A 26 -4.58 -1.99 -14.00
N PRO A 27 -3.79 -2.94 -14.53
CA PRO A 27 -4.11 -3.61 -15.80
C PRO A 27 -5.23 -4.65 -15.70
N ASP A 28 -5.27 -5.45 -14.62
CA ASP A 28 -6.05 -6.69 -14.59
C ASP A 28 -7.39 -6.58 -13.87
N TYR A 29 -7.57 -5.60 -12.98
CA TYR A 29 -8.67 -5.62 -12.00
C TYR A 29 -9.32 -4.26 -11.74
N TYR A 30 -8.87 -3.21 -12.41
CA TYR A 30 -9.16 -1.84 -12.03
C TYR A 30 -10.63 -1.42 -12.22
N ASP A 31 -11.33 -1.96 -13.22
CA ASP A 31 -12.77 -1.75 -13.41
C ASP A 31 -13.63 -2.84 -12.73
N ALA A 32 -13.01 -3.92 -12.24
CA ALA A 32 -13.71 -5.03 -11.61
C ALA A 32 -14.08 -4.74 -10.15
N PHE A 33 -13.41 -3.77 -9.51
CA PHE A 33 -13.57 -3.47 -8.09
C PHE A 33 -13.83 -1.97 -7.84
N GLU A 34 -14.81 -1.68 -6.99
CA GLU A 34 -15.12 -0.31 -6.55
C GLU A 34 -14.01 0.27 -5.67
N ARG A 35 -13.22 -0.59 -5.03
CA ARG A 35 -12.16 -0.21 -4.08
C ARG A 35 -11.07 -1.27 -4.03
N THR A 36 -9.82 -0.82 -3.87
CA THR A 36 -8.62 -1.65 -3.76
C THR A 36 -7.84 -1.26 -2.51
N GLU A 37 -7.69 -2.22 -1.61
CA GLU A 37 -6.91 -2.09 -0.37
C GLU A 37 -5.51 -2.67 -0.57
N THR A 38 -4.47 -1.89 -0.27
CA THR A 38 -3.09 -2.34 -0.38
C THR A 38 -2.36 -2.15 0.94
N LEU A 39 -1.81 -3.23 1.49
CA LEU A 39 -0.99 -3.19 2.69
C LEU A 39 0.49 -3.33 2.35
N PHE A 40 1.29 -2.32 2.69
CA PHE A 40 2.75 -2.37 2.61
C PHE A 40 3.37 -2.43 4.00
N TYR A 41 4.27 -3.37 4.21
CA TYR A 41 5.05 -3.51 5.43
C TYR A 41 6.54 -3.48 5.14
N THR A 42 7.30 -2.81 6.01
CA THR A 42 8.76 -2.86 6.01
C THR A 42 9.34 -3.00 7.42
N ASN A 43 10.44 -3.74 7.52
CA ASN A 43 11.33 -3.81 8.68
C ASN A 43 12.75 -3.36 8.34
N GLY A 44 12.93 -2.60 7.25
CA GLY A 44 14.22 -2.10 6.81
C GLY A 44 14.11 -0.83 5.97
N GLY A 45 15.22 -0.13 5.83
CA GLY A 45 15.30 1.09 5.03
C GLY A 45 15.47 0.78 3.55
N SER A 46 14.96 1.67 2.70
CA SER A 46 15.25 1.72 1.27
C SER A 46 15.12 3.14 0.77
N LEU A 47 15.68 3.42 -0.40
CA LEU A 47 15.49 4.69 -1.10
C LEU A 47 14.04 4.86 -1.55
N PHE A 48 13.64 6.12 -1.69
CA PHE A 48 12.33 6.49 -2.21
C PHE A 48 12.16 6.00 -3.67
N PRO A 49 11.11 5.23 -3.99
CA PRO A 49 10.93 4.63 -5.31
C PRO A 49 10.23 5.62 -6.26
N THR A 50 10.93 6.69 -6.64
CA THR A 50 10.36 7.85 -7.36
C THR A 50 9.51 7.46 -8.57
N GLU A 51 10.01 6.61 -9.45
CA GLU A 51 9.31 6.26 -10.68
C GLU A 51 8.07 5.40 -10.41
N GLN A 52 8.12 4.51 -9.42
CA GLN A 52 6.98 3.68 -9.07
C GLN A 52 5.89 4.46 -8.34
N VAL A 53 6.25 5.44 -7.49
CA VAL A 53 5.28 6.37 -6.91
C VAL A 53 4.57 7.16 -8.01
N LYS A 54 5.32 7.65 -9.01
CA LYS A 54 4.74 8.36 -10.17
C LYS A 54 3.74 7.53 -10.95
N TYR A 55 3.90 6.22 -11.03
CA TYR A 55 2.91 5.37 -11.71
C TYR A 55 1.53 5.51 -11.07
N PHE A 56 1.45 5.56 -9.73
CA PHE A 56 0.19 5.76 -9.01
C PHE A 56 -0.28 7.21 -9.07
N THR A 57 0.61 8.18 -8.84
CA THR A 57 0.21 9.60 -8.78
C THR A 57 -0.18 10.17 -10.14
N ASN A 58 0.22 9.56 -11.26
CA ASN A 58 -0.19 9.96 -12.62
C ASN A 58 -1.50 9.32 -13.10
N LEU A 59 -2.13 8.46 -12.30
CA LEU A 59 -3.43 7.90 -12.64
C LEU A 59 -4.52 8.98 -12.77
N LYS A 60 -5.64 8.67 -13.41
CA LYS A 60 -6.79 9.58 -13.42
C LYS A 60 -7.43 9.64 -12.04
N GLU A 61 -8.05 10.77 -11.67
CA GLU A 61 -8.61 11.01 -10.33
C GLU A 61 -9.56 9.90 -9.86
N TYR A 62 -10.49 9.48 -10.72
CA TYR A 62 -11.40 8.38 -10.38
C TYR A 62 -10.68 7.07 -10.06
N GLN A 63 -9.44 6.90 -10.51
CA GLN A 63 -8.57 5.75 -10.21
C GLN A 63 -7.82 5.89 -8.90
N LYS A 64 -7.36 7.09 -8.60
CA LYS A 64 -6.74 7.39 -7.31
C LYS A 64 -7.72 7.19 -6.17
N ASN A 65 -8.97 7.63 -6.35
CA ASN A 65 -10.02 7.57 -5.33
C ASN A 65 -10.47 6.14 -4.98
N ARG A 66 -10.08 5.12 -5.76
CA ARG A 66 -10.36 3.71 -5.48
C ARG A 66 -9.23 3.00 -4.75
N ILE A 67 -8.06 3.63 -4.62
CA ILE A 67 -6.85 3.01 -4.05
C ILE A 67 -6.65 3.51 -2.64
N PHE A 68 -6.47 2.57 -1.72
CA PHE A 68 -6.22 2.83 -0.31
C PHE A 68 -4.92 2.14 0.10
N LEU A 69 -4.00 2.93 0.64
CA LEU A 69 -2.66 2.48 0.99
C LEU A 69 -2.49 2.44 2.51
N HIS A 70 -2.28 1.25 3.04
CA HIS A 70 -1.95 1.05 4.45
C HIS A 70 -0.47 0.73 4.59
N CYS A 71 0.33 1.68 5.07
CA CYS A 71 1.75 1.50 5.31
C CYS A 71 2.04 1.16 6.78
N TYR A 72 2.90 0.19 6.99
CA TYR A 72 3.31 -0.30 8.30
C TYR A 72 4.83 -0.38 8.37
N SER A 73 5.40 0.06 9.48
CA SER A 73 6.86 0.04 9.68
C SER A 73 7.28 -0.21 11.12
N GLU A 74 8.42 -0.85 11.28
CA GLU A 74 9.17 -0.79 12.53
C GLU A 74 9.79 0.61 12.75
N GLU A 75 10.02 0.98 14.01
CA GLU A 75 10.34 2.34 14.47
C GLU A 75 11.42 3.05 13.63
N ARG A 76 12.47 2.32 13.23
CA ARG A 76 13.67 2.90 12.60
C ARG A 76 13.56 3.10 11.10
N TYR A 77 12.50 2.62 10.45
CA TYR A 77 12.43 2.52 8.99
C TYR A 77 11.26 3.27 8.35
N HIS A 78 10.58 4.10 9.14
CA HIS A 78 9.34 4.76 8.72
C HIS A 78 9.54 5.95 7.78
N THR A 79 10.70 6.62 7.79
CA THR A 79 10.89 7.92 7.11
C THR A 79 10.53 7.89 5.62
N VAL A 80 10.97 6.86 4.89
CA VAL A 80 10.69 6.78 3.46
C VAL A 80 9.24 6.37 3.18
N LEU A 81 8.63 5.53 4.01
CA LEU A 81 7.19 5.25 3.91
C LEU A 81 6.35 6.49 4.23
N GLU A 82 6.78 7.31 5.19
CA GLU A 82 6.14 8.59 5.50
C GLU A 82 6.19 9.55 4.31
N MET A 83 7.34 9.64 3.63
CA MET A 83 7.44 10.39 2.38
C MET A 83 6.48 9.86 1.30
N ILE A 84 6.37 8.53 1.15
CA ILE A 84 5.47 7.92 0.16
C ILE A 84 4.01 8.24 0.51
N VAL A 85 3.62 8.08 1.78
CA VAL A 85 2.26 8.37 2.26
C VAL A 85 1.91 9.84 2.05
N ASN A 86 2.84 10.76 2.33
CA ASN A 86 2.63 12.19 2.09
C ASN A 86 2.45 12.50 0.60
N GLU A 87 3.28 11.90 -0.27
CA GLU A 87 3.18 12.07 -1.73
C GLU A 87 1.83 11.55 -2.26
N PHE A 88 1.39 10.39 -1.78
CA PHE A 88 0.11 9.79 -2.18
C PHE A 88 -1.07 10.65 -1.71
N ASN A 89 -1.08 11.09 -0.45
CA ASN A 89 -2.13 11.95 0.08
C ASN A 89 -2.20 13.30 -0.66
N SER A 90 -1.05 13.88 -1.00
CA SER A 90 -0.95 15.12 -1.79
C SER A 90 -1.51 14.96 -3.22
N ASN A 91 -1.58 13.72 -3.71
CA ASN A 91 -2.10 13.35 -5.01
C ASN A 91 -3.48 12.66 -4.93
N GLN A 92 -4.23 12.83 -3.85
CA GLN A 92 -5.60 12.29 -3.66
C GLN A 92 -5.69 10.76 -3.61
N ILE A 93 -4.61 10.06 -3.24
CA ILE A 93 -4.65 8.63 -2.93
C ILE A 93 -4.66 8.47 -1.41
N THR A 94 -5.76 7.96 -0.86
CA THR A 94 -5.91 7.82 0.60
C THR A 94 -4.86 6.88 1.16
N SER A 95 -3.99 7.39 2.03
CA SER A 95 -2.86 6.65 2.55
C SER A 95 -2.64 6.90 4.04
N GLU A 96 -2.33 5.84 4.79
CA GLU A 96 -2.01 5.91 6.22
C GLU A 96 -0.68 5.24 6.55
N LEU A 97 -0.03 5.70 7.63
CA LEU A 97 1.19 5.10 8.18
C LEU A 97 1.00 4.71 9.64
N LYS A 98 1.22 3.44 9.95
CA LYS A 98 1.34 2.94 11.33
C LYS A 98 2.82 2.63 11.63
N LYS A 99 3.36 3.33 12.63
CA LYS A 99 4.75 3.18 13.12
C LYS A 99 4.79 2.16 14.26
N ASN A 100 5.98 1.67 14.60
CA ASN A 100 6.22 0.71 15.70
C ASN A 100 5.48 -0.63 15.53
N PHE A 101 5.28 -1.05 14.30
CA PHE A 101 4.52 -2.24 13.96
C PHE A 101 5.44 -3.47 13.79
N LYS A 102 5.12 -4.58 14.46
CA LYS A 102 5.92 -5.81 14.38
C LYS A 102 5.40 -6.73 13.28
N VAL A 103 6.29 -7.45 12.59
CA VAL A 103 5.91 -8.43 11.55
C VAL A 103 4.90 -9.47 12.05
N ALA A 104 4.96 -9.84 13.33
CA ALA A 104 4.06 -10.81 13.95
C ALA A 104 2.58 -10.36 13.90
N ASP A 105 2.35 -9.04 13.90
CA ASP A 105 1.01 -8.45 13.94
C ASP A 105 0.41 -8.27 12.54
N LEU A 106 1.21 -8.49 11.48
CA LEU A 106 0.85 -8.21 10.09
C LEU A 106 -0.42 -8.93 9.65
N LYS A 107 -0.59 -10.20 10.06
CA LYS A 107 -1.78 -11.00 9.74
C LYS A 107 -3.03 -10.42 10.41
N GLN A 108 -2.92 -9.98 11.65
CA GLN A 108 -4.03 -9.37 12.36
C GLN A 108 -4.40 -8.03 11.72
N ALA A 109 -3.41 -7.18 11.43
CA ALA A 109 -3.66 -5.89 10.76
C ALA A 109 -4.32 -6.06 9.39
N TRP A 110 -3.90 -7.03 8.59
CA TRP A 110 -4.56 -7.33 7.31
C TRP A 110 -6.01 -7.78 7.51
N THR A 111 -6.25 -8.61 8.53
CA THR A 111 -7.61 -9.03 8.89
C THR A 111 -8.45 -7.82 9.25
N GLU A 112 -7.95 -6.93 10.11
CA GLU A 112 -8.65 -5.71 10.53
C GLU A 112 -8.98 -4.77 9.36
N VAL A 113 -8.03 -4.55 8.44
CA VAL A 113 -8.25 -3.75 7.22
C VAL A 113 -9.42 -4.32 6.41
N ILE A 114 -9.43 -5.64 6.18
CA ILE A 114 -10.51 -6.27 5.42
C ILE A 114 -11.83 -6.26 6.21
N THR A 115 -11.83 -6.58 7.51
CA THR A 115 -13.05 -6.71 8.32
C THR A 115 -13.72 -5.38 8.64
N ASN A 116 -12.95 -4.34 8.97
CA ASN A 116 -13.50 -3.02 9.27
C ASN A 116 -14.29 -2.46 8.08
N GLU A 117 -13.82 -2.74 6.86
CA GLU A 117 -14.52 -2.32 5.65
C GLU A 117 -15.71 -3.24 5.33
N TYR A 118 -15.61 -4.55 5.56
CA TYR A 118 -16.76 -5.46 5.41
C TYR A 118 -17.93 -5.08 6.32
N HIS A 119 -17.65 -4.58 7.53
CA HIS A 119 -18.67 -4.12 8.47
C HIS A 119 -19.19 -2.71 8.17
N LYS A 120 -18.37 -1.80 7.61
CA LYS A 120 -18.86 -0.50 7.12
C LYS A 120 -19.72 -0.60 5.86
N LEU A 121 -19.48 -1.60 5.00
CA LEU A 121 -20.29 -1.85 3.79
C LEU A 121 -21.66 -2.48 4.07
N ARG A 122 -21.91 -2.95 5.30
CA ARG A 122 -23.20 -3.51 5.72
C ARG A 122 -23.99 -2.59 6.66
N GLY A 123 -23.50 -1.36 6.90
CA GLY A 123 -24.16 -0.34 7.70
C GLY A 123 -24.94 0.65 6.85
#